data_AF-A0A1F3BD07-F1
#
_entry.id   AF-A0A1F3BD07-F1
#
_cell.length_a   1.000
_cell.length_b   1.000
_cell.length_c   1.000
_cell.angle_alpha   90.00
_cell.angle_beta   90.00
_cell.angle_gamma   90.00
#
_symmetry.space_group_name_H-M   'P 1'
#
loop_
_entity.id
_entity.type
_entity.pdbx_description
1 polymer ?
#
loop_
_entity_poly.entity_id
_entity_poly.type
_entity_poly.pdbx_seq_one_letter_code
_entity_poly.pdbx_strand_id
1 'polypeptide(L)'
;MSEWNKKVKRILKSELVKRGLSTEDLTTLLNENGCTETKSSVDSKISRGTFSASFFMQCLYVIGCTKIEIEEYRSTFMISEPSVLMVAEPNVEYKTVKDEN
;
A
#
# COMPACT_ATOMS: atom_id res chain seq x y z
N MET A 1 -0.29 -15.87 8.52
CA MET A 1 -0.23 -14.40 8.30
C MET A 1 -0.79 -14.12 6.92
N SER A 2 -1.79 -13.24 6.80
CA SER A 2 -2.41 -12.94 5.51
C SER A 2 -1.42 -12.22 4.57
N GLU A 3 -1.68 -12.28 3.26
CA GLU A 3 -0.89 -11.56 2.25
C GLU A 3 -0.87 -10.04 2.51
N TRP A 4 -2.00 -9.48 2.97
CA TRP A 4 -2.09 -8.07 3.35
C TRP A 4 -1.21 -7.71 4.54
N ASN A 5 -1.16 -8.56 5.57
CA ASN A 5 -0.27 -8.32 6.71
C ASN A 5 1.20 -8.33 6.29
N LYS A 6 1.59 -9.24 5.39
CA LYS A 6 2.95 -9.27 4.83
C LYS A 6 3.23 -7.99 4.04
N LYS A 7 2.28 -7.52 3.24
CA LYS A 7 2.40 -6.29 2.43
C LYS A 7 2.59 -5.06 3.32
N VAL A 8 1.71 -4.87 4.30
CA VAL A 8 1.77 -3.73 5.23
C VAL A 8 3.08 -3.74 6.05
N LYS A 9 3.50 -4.91 6.55
CA LYS A 9 4.81 -5.08 7.20
C LYS A 9 5.96 -4.68 6.30
N ARG A 10 5.96 -5.12 5.04
CA ARG A 10 7.02 -4.80 4.07
C ARG A 10 7.08 -3.31 3.78
N ILE A 11 5.93 -2.66 3.58
CA ILE A 11 5.84 -1.20 3.35
C ILE A 11 6.47 -0.45 4.53
N LEU A 12 6.02 -0.73 5.76
CA LEU A 12 6.56 -0.03 6.93
C LEU A 12 8.08 -0.25 7.08
N LYS A 13 8.55 -1.49 6.91
CA LYS A 13 9.99 -1.79 6.97
C LYS A 13 10.78 -1.10 5.86
N SER A 14 10.27 -1.05 4.63
CA SER A 14 10.95 -0.36 3.54
C SER A 14 11.06 1.13 3.81
N GLU A 15 10.05 1.75 4.41
CA GLU A 15 10.09 3.17 4.75
C GLU A 15 11.09 3.50 5.87
N LEU A 16 11.29 2.58 6.83
CA LEU A 16 12.35 2.67 7.82
C LEU A 16 13.74 2.57 7.18
N VAL A 17 13.95 1.55 6.33
CA VAL A 17 15.24 1.36 5.65
C VAL A 17 15.60 2.53 4.74
N LYS A 18 14.64 3.08 3.99
CA LYS A 18 14.84 4.29 3.15
C LYS A 18 15.35 5.50 3.94
N ARG A 19 15.09 5.54 5.25
CA ARG A 19 15.47 6.64 6.17
C ARG A 19 16.64 6.29 7.08
N GLY A 20 17.18 5.07 6.97
CA GLY A 20 18.26 4.59 7.84
C GLY A 20 17.83 4.42 9.30
N LEU A 21 16.54 4.18 9.57
CA LEU A 21 16.00 4.03 10.92
C LEU A 21 15.83 2.56 11.29
N SER A 22 16.16 2.23 12.53
CA SER A 22 15.86 0.93 13.13
C SER A 22 14.46 0.90 13.77
N THR A 23 14.02 -0.29 14.19
CA THR A 23 12.76 -0.40 14.97
C THR A 23 12.88 0.24 16.35
N GLU A 24 14.08 0.26 16.91
CA GLU A 24 14.39 0.98 18.15
C GLU A 24 14.24 2.49 17.94
N ASP A 25 14.78 3.04 16.86
CA ASP A 25 14.63 4.47 16.53
C ASP A 25 13.16 4.86 16.36
N LEU A 26 12.39 4.03 15.64
CA LEU A 26 10.95 4.21 15.50
C LEU A 26 10.25 4.24 16.87
N THR A 27 10.63 3.34 17.78
CA THR A 27 10.06 3.28 19.13
C THR A 27 10.35 4.58 19.89
N THR A 28 11.57 5.09 19.81
CA THR A 28 11.95 6.37 20.43
C THR A 28 11.12 7.52 19.87
N LEU A 29 11.06 7.65 18.54
CA LEU A 29 10.30 8.70 17.86
C LEU A 29 8.79 8.67 18.17
N LEU A 30 8.21 7.47 18.27
CA LEU A 30 6.80 7.30 18.67
C LEU A 30 6.57 7.82 20.10
N ASN A 31 7.45 7.48 21.04
CA ASN A 31 7.33 7.93 22.42
C ASN A 31 7.53 9.45 22.57
N GLU A 32 8.45 10.04 21.80
CA GLU A 32 8.63 11.50 21.73
C GLU A 32 7.38 12.23 21.24
N ASN A 33 6.54 11.56 20.43
CA ASN A 33 5.27 12.08 19.92
C ASN A 33 4.06 11.65 20.79
N GLY A 34 4.28 11.23 22.04
CA GLY A 34 3.23 10.94 23.01
C GLY A 34 2.58 9.56 22.88
N CYS A 35 3.19 8.64 22.11
CA CYS A 35 2.80 7.23 22.19
C CYS A 35 3.44 6.57 23.43
N THR A 36 2.88 5.45 23.88
CA THR A 36 3.48 4.63 24.94
C THR A 36 3.76 3.24 24.39
N GLU A 37 4.90 3.09 23.73
CA GLU A 37 5.29 1.86 23.05
C GLU A 37 6.62 1.34 23.58
N THR A 38 6.72 0.02 23.71
CA THR A 38 7.98 -0.67 24.02
C THR A 38 8.58 -1.23 22.73
N LYS A 39 9.89 -1.44 22.70
CA LYS A 39 10.54 -2.12 21.56
C LYS A 39 9.86 -3.45 21.21
N SER A 40 9.57 -4.27 22.21
CA SER A 40 8.93 -5.58 22.04
C SER A 40 7.50 -5.48 21.49
N SER A 41 6.72 -4.46 21.90
CA SER A 41 5.36 -4.24 21.38
C SER A 41 5.40 -3.79 19.92
N VAL A 42 6.30 -2.88 19.56
CA VAL A 42 6.52 -2.44 18.17
C VAL A 42 6.98 -3.61 17.30
N ASP A 43 8.00 -4.35 17.74
CA ASP A 43 8.52 -5.51 17.01
C ASP A 43 7.44 -6.56 16.78
N SER A 44 6.61 -6.84 17.80
CA SER A 44 5.50 -7.79 17.67
C SER A 44 4.43 -7.31 16.69
N LYS A 45 4.06 -6.02 16.73
CA LYS A 45 3.10 -5.40 15.79
C LYS A 45 3.60 -5.48 14.35
N ILE A 46 4.83 -5.03 14.11
CA ILE A 46 5.45 -5.04 12.79
C ILE A 46 5.67 -6.47 12.31
N SER A 47 6.11 -7.37 13.19
CA SER A 47 6.35 -8.77 12.83
C SER A 47 5.08 -9.44 12.35
N ARG A 48 3.96 -9.26 13.05
CA ARG A 48 2.64 -9.83 12.72
C ARG A 48 1.94 -9.14 11.55
N GLY A 49 2.23 -7.85 11.34
CA GLY A 49 1.56 -7.01 10.35
C GLY A 49 0.09 -6.73 10.68
N THR A 50 -0.28 -6.82 11.97
CA THR A 50 -1.65 -6.60 12.48
C THR A 50 -1.63 -5.48 13.51
N PHE A 51 -1.50 -4.25 13.05
CA PHE A 51 -1.59 -3.04 13.87
C PHE A 51 -2.73 -2.15 13.36
N SER A 52 -3.20 -1.24 14.20
CA SER A 52 -4.24 -0.30 13.81
C SER A 52 -3.75 0.64 12.71
N ALA A 53 -4.67 1.14 11.89
CA ALA A 53 -4.36 2.18 10.92
C ALA A 53 -3.81 3.45 11.58
N SER A 54 -4.27 3.77 12.80
CA SER A 54 -3.74 4.89 13.59
C SER A 54 -2.26 4.71 13.94
N PHE A 55 -1.87 3.54 14.44
CA PHE A 55 -0.47 3.22 14.71
C PHE A 55 0.37 3.31 13.45
N PHE A 56 -0.15 2.81 12.32
CA PHE A 56 0.55 2.91 11.04
C PHE A 56 0.80 4.37 10.64
N MET A 57 -0.23 5.22 10.73
CA MET A 57 -0.11 6.64 10.41
C MET A 57 0.84 7.37 11.35
N GLN A 58 0.82 7.05 12.65
CA GLN A 58 1.79 7.57 13.61
C GLN A 58 3.22 7.19 13.21
N CYS A 59 3.47 5.91 12.89
CA CYS A 59 4.78 5.48 12.42
C CYS A 59 5.24 6.26 11.19
N LEU A 60 4.37 6.42 10.18
CA LEU A 60 4.70 7.18 8.97
C LEU A 60 4.96 8.66 9.28
N TYR A 61 4.17 9.27 10.15
CA TYR A 61 4.33 10.67 10.54
C TYR A 61 5.66 10.91 11.25
N VAL A 62 5.98 10.12 12.29
CA VAL A 62 7.18 10.36 13.11
C VAL A 62 8.48 10.07 12.36
N ILE A 63 8.45 9.22 11.34
CA ILE A 63 9.62 9.00 10.46
C ILE A 63 9.67 10.02 9.30
N GLY A 64 8.72 10.94 9.18
CA GLY A 64 8.68 11.89 8.06
C GLY A 64 8.35 11.25 6.72
N CYS A 65 7.45 10.26 6.70
CA CYS A 65 6.88 9.69 5.48
C CYS A 65 5.62 10.45 5.06
N THR A 66 5.71 11.13 3.91
CA THR A 66 4.63 11.95 3.34
C THR A 66 3.85 11.22 2.25
N LYS A 67 4.44 10.18 1.65
CA LYS A 67 3.83 9.40 0.58
C LYS A 67 4.21 7.93 0.74
N ILE A 68 3.20 7.07 0.66
CA ILE A 68 3.37 5.62 0.53
C ILE A 68 2.94 5.19 -0.87
N GLU A 69 3.63 4.19 -1.40
CA GLU A 69 3.28 3.55 -2.66
C GLU A 69 2.85 2.12 -2.40
N ILE A 70 1.72 1.74 -2.99
CA ILE A 70 1.15 0.40 -2.86
C ILE A 70 1.36 -0.30 -4.19
N GLU A 71 2.51 -0.94 -4.36
CA GLU A 71 2.79 -1.71 -5.57
C GLU A 71 1.86 -2.93 -5.65
N GLU A 72 1.19 -3.11 -6.80
CA GLU A 72 0.49 -4.35 -7.13
C GLU A 72 1.51 -5.28 -7.79
N TYR A 73 2.05 -6.24 -7.02
CA TYR A 73 2.81 -7.34 -7.63
C TYR A 73 1.78 -8.29 -8.25
N ARG A 74 1.18 -7.89 -9.38
CA ARG A 74 0.54 -8.86 -10.26
C ARG A 74 1.64 -9.83 -10.63
N SER A 75 1.52 -11.07 -10.17
CA SER A 75 2.43 -12.12 -10.60
C SER A 75 2.41 -12.11 -12.13
N THR A 76 3.52 -11.69 -12.74
CA THR A 76 3.72 -11.71 -14.20
C THR A 76 3.51 -13.13 -14.77
N PHE A 77 3.38 -14.14 -13.89
CA PHE A 77 3.09 -15.53 -14.23
C PHE A 77 1.61 -15.83 -14.59
N MET A 78 0.67 -14.89 -14.41
CA MET A 78 -0.73 -15.04 -14.88
C MET A 78 -1.06 -14.22 -16.14
N ILE A 79 -0.05 -13.82 -16.92
CA ILE A 79 -0.26 -13.37 -18.31
C ILE A 79 -0.03 -14.58 -19.24
N SER A 80 -0.78 -15.66 -19.04
CA SER A 80 -0.92 -16.74 -20.03
C SER A 80 -2.23 -16.65 -20.81
N GLU A 81 -3.05 -15.62 -20.58
CA GLU A 81 -4.17 -15.30 -21.45
C GLU A 81 -3.88 -13.98 -22.19
N PRO A 82 -3.79 -14.00 -23.53
CA PRO A 82 -3.60 -12.81 -24.33
C PRO A 82 -4.88 -11.97 -24.30
N SER A 83 -5.00 -11.06 -23.33
CA SER A 83 -6.11 -10.10 -23.27
C SER A 83 -5.93 -8.90 -24.23
N VAL A 84 -5.37 -9.14 -25.40
CA VAL A 84 -5.49 -8.24 -26.55
C VAL A 84 -5.96 -9.08 -27.73
N LEU A 85 -7.19 -9.61 -27.62
CA LEU A 85 -7.93 -9.92 -28.84
C LEU A 85 -8.32 -8.56 -29.42
N MET A 86 -7.91 -8.31 -30.66
CA MET A 86 -8.42 -7.23 -31.50
C MET A 86 -9.95 -7.35 -31.57
N VAL A 87 -10.67 -6.72 -30.65
CA VAL A 87 -12.11 -6.48 -30.85
C VAL A 87 -12.16 -5.20 -31.67
N ALA A 88 -12.16 -5.35 -32.99
CA ALA A 88 -12.66 -4.30 -33.86
C ALA A 88 -14.10 -4.01 -33.38
N GLU A 89 -14.33 -2.82 -32.83
CA GLU A 89 -15.69 -2.38 -32.57
C GLU A 89 -16.45 -2.45 -33.90
N PRO A 90 -17.64 -3.09 -33.96
CA PRO A 90 -18.46 -2.95 -35.15
C PRO A 90 -18.76 -1.46 -35.29
N ASN A 91 -18.41 -0.88 -36.45
CA ASN A 91 -18.77 0.48 -36.79
C ASN A 91 -20.30 0.54 -36.92
N VAL A 92 -20.98 0.86 -35.81
CA VAL A 92 -22.42 1.07 -35.80
C VAL A 92 -22.65 2.54 -36.14
N GLU A 93 -23.13 2.78 -37.36
CA GLU A 93 -23.67 4.09 -37.74
C GLU A 93 -24.86 4.41 -36.84
N TYR A 94 -24.68 5.39 -35.94
CA TYR A 94 -25.78 5.91 -35.14
C TYR A 94 -26.73 6.68 -36.06
N LYS A 95 -27.99 6.23 -36.15
CA LYS A 95 -29.05 7.04 -36.76
C LYS A 95 -29.34 8.21 -35.83
N THR A 96 -28.86 9.40 -36.20
CA THR A 96 -29.36 10.63 -35.60
C THR A 96 -30.80 10.79 -36.06
N VAL A 97 -31.75 10.69 -35.13
CA VAL A 97 -33.09 11.26 -35.35
C VAL A 97 -32.88 12.77 -35.44
N LYS A 98 -32.87 13.29 -36.66
CA LYS A 98 -33.09 14.71 -36.90
C LYS A 98 -34.51 14.84 -37.41
N ASP A 99 -35.26 15.62 -36.64
CA ASP A 99 -36.51 16.28 -36.98
C ASP A 99 -36.66 16.57 -38.48
N GLU A 100 -37.89 16.45 -38.98
CA GLU A 100 -38.65 17.62 -39.43
C GLU A 100 -40.06 17.21 -39.90
N ASN A 101 -41.05 17.76 -39.19
CA ASN A 101 -42.38 18.22 -39.64
C ASN A 101 -43.34 17.23 -40.33
#